data_AF-A0ABD6QML9-F1
#
_entry.id   AF-A0ABD6QML9-F1
#
_cell.length_a   1.000
_cell.length_b   1.000
_cell.length_c   1.000
_cell.angle_alpha   90.00
_cell.angle_beta   90.00
_cell.angle_gamma   90.00
#
_symmetry.space_group_name_H-M   'P 1'
#
loop_
_entity.id
_entity.type
_entity.pdbx_description
1 polymer ?
#
loop_
_entity_poly.entity_id
_entity_poly.type
_entity_poly.pdbx_seq_one_letter_code
_entity_poly.pdbx_strand_id
1 'polypeptide(L)' 'MSEIHELTDDEADALYDRMARKHMGISGQEFLRRWDAGEWEGVDPDSVPGLVQLWIAMPLGRATDDD' A
#
# COMPACT_ATOMS: atom_id res chain seq x y z
N MET A 1 -26.66 -10.42 5.30
CA MET A 1 -25.82 -11.17 4.35
C MET A 1 -24.80 -10.18 3.83
N SER A 2 -23.58 -10.16 4.38
CA SER A 2 -22.52 -9.38 3.78
C SER A 2 -21.94 -10.23 2.65
N GLU A 3 -22.12 -9.78 1.41
CA GLU A 3 -21.46 -10.37 0.25
C GLU A 3 -19.97 -10.00 0.34
N ILE A 4 -19.11 -10.98 0.56
CA ILE A 4 -17.67 -10.79 0.51
C ILE A 4 -17.34 -10.71 -0.97
N HIS A 5 -17.02 -9.52 -1.45
CA HIS A 5 -16.49 -9.32 -2.80
C HIS A 5 -14.97 -9.47 -2.71
N GLU A 6 -14.45 -10.57 -3.25
CA GLU A 6 -13.01 -10.76 -3.43
C GLU A 6 -12.55 -9.79 -4.51
N LEU A 7 -11.58 -8.92 -4.18
CA LEU A 7 -10.96 -8.06 -5.17
C LEU A 7 -10.08 -8.91 -6.06
N THR A 8 -10.11 -8.66 -7.37
CA THR A 8 -9.07 -9.17 -8.27
C THR A 8 -7.73 -8.50 -7.98
N ASP A 9 -6.62 -9.12 -8.39
CA ASP A 9 -5.27 -8.57 -8.15
C ASP A 9 -5.11 -7.16 -8.74
N ASP A 10 -5.64 -6.94 -9.96
CA ASP A 10 -5.65 -5.63 -10.61
C ASP A 10 -6.46 -4.58 -9.81
N GLU A 11 -7.57 -4.99 -9.19
CA GLU A 11 -8.39 -4.11 -8.37
C GLU A 11 -7.73 -3.80 -7.02
N ALA A 12 -7.03 -4.75 -6.43
CA ALA A 12 -6.23 -4.57 -5.22
C ALA A 12 -5.07 -3.59 -5.46
N ASP A 13 -4.34 -3.76 -6.57
CA ASP A 13 -3.27 -2.86 -7.00
C ASP A 13 -3.79 -1.45 -7.29
N ALA A 14 -4.90 -1.33 -8.01
CA ALA A 14 -5.52 -0.03 -8.30
C ALA A 14 -6.05 0.66 -7.04
N LEU A 15 -6.55 -0.11 -6.06
CA LEU A 15 -6.96 0.41 -4.76
C LEU A 15 -5.76 0.91 -3.97
N TYR A 16 -4.68 0.13 -3.93
CA TYR A 16 -3.44 0.50 -3.26
C TYR A 16 -2.80 1.76 -3.86
N ASP A 17 -2.75 1.86 -5.20
CA ASP A 17 -2.24 3.05 -5.88
C ASP A 17 -3.06 4.31 -5.54
N ARG A 18 -4.38 4.20 -5.47
CA ARG A 18 -5.25 5.31 -5.04
C ARG A 18 -4.99 5.72 -3.59
N MET A 19 -4.78 4.75 -2.70
CA MET A 19 -4.44 5.04 -1.30
C MET A 19 -3.09 5.77 -1.21
N ALA A 20 -2.08 5.32 -1.94
CA ALA A 20 -0.74 5.92 -1.92
C ALA A 20 -0.78 7.38 -2.40
N ARG A 21 -1.51 7.63 -3.49
CA ARG A 21 -1.68 9.00 -4.01
C ARG A 21 -2.42 9.89 -3.02
N LYS A 22 -3.46 9.36 -2.36
CA LYS A 22 -4.26 10.11 -1.40
C LYS A 22 -3.48 10.45 -0.13
N HIS A 23 -2.67 9.52 0.37
CA HIS A 23 -2.03 9.63 1.67
C HIS A 23 -0.63 10.25 1.61
N MET A 24 0.15 9.94 0.58
CA MET A 24 1.55 10.36 0.46
C MET A 24 1.89 11.06 -0.87
N GLY A 25 0.92 11.19 -1.78
CA GLY A 25 1.11 11.88 -3.06
C GLY A 25 1.97 11.12 -4.08
N ILE A 26 2.32 9.87 -3.80
CA ILE A 26 3.12 8.99 -4.67
C ILE A 26 2.28 7.80 -5.15
N SER A 27 2.73 7.10 -6.19
CA SER A 27 2.06 5.85 -6.62
C SER A 27 2.30 4.73 -5.62
N GLY A 28 1.42 3.72 -5.63
CA GLY A 28 1.57 2.53 -4.78
C GLY A 28 2.89 1.80 -5.06
N GLN A 29 3.24 1.65 -6.34
CA GLN A 29 4.53 1.07 -6.73
C GLN A 29 5.73 1.88 -6.24
N GLU A 30 5.65 3.22 -6.25
CA GLU A 30 6.73 4.07 -5.75
C GLU A 30 6.88 3.95 -4.23
N PHE A 31 5.76 3.86 -3.50
CA PHE A 31 5.79 3.57 -2.07
C PHE A 31 6.50 2.24 -1.79
N LEU A 32 6.12 1.17 -2.49
CA LEU A 32 6.74 -0.16 -2.30
C LEU A 32 8.24 -0.13 -2.61
N ARG A 33 8.67 0.52 -3.70
CA ARG A 33 10.09 0.66 -4.02
C ARG A 33 10.89 1.35 -2.91
N ARG A 34 10.35 2.43 -2.34
CA ARG A 34 10.98 3.18 -1.24
C ARG A 34 10.97 2.39 0.06
N TRP A 35 9.90 1.65 0.30
CA TRP A 35 9.77 0.74 1.43
C TRP A 35 10.84 -0.35 1.37
N ASP A 36 10.98 -1.02 0.22
CA ASP A 36 11.98 -2.06 0.00
C ASP A 36 13.42 -1.52 -0.03
N ALA A 37 13.60 -0.22 -0.31
CA ALA A 37 14.88 0.48 -0.18
C ALA A 37 15.22 0.92 1.25
N GLY A 38 14.31 0.72 2.21
CA GLY A 38 14.49 1.13 3.60
C GLY A 38 14.35 2.64 3.85
N GLU A 39 13.63 3.39 3.00
CA GLU A 39 13.51 4.86 3.10
C GLU A 39 12.98 5.34 4.46
N TRP A 40 12.20 4.49 5.16
CA TRP A 40 11.61 4.80 6.46
C TRP A 40 12.20 3.97 7.62
N GLU A 41 13.33 3.28 7.42
CA GLU A 41 13.99 2.58 8.51
C GLU A 41 14.49 3.55 9.59
N GLY A 42 14.12 3.28 10.86
CA GLY A 42 14.48 4.13 12.00
C GLY A 42 13.69 5.45 12.10
N VAL A 43 12.73 5.69 11.20
CA VAL A 43 11.78 6.80 11.30
C VAL A 43 10.59 6.37 12.15
N ASP A 44 10.11 7.27 13.01
CA ASP A 44 8.86 7.06 13.73
C ASP A 44 7.68 7.09 12.73
N PRO A 45 6.89 6.00 12.61
CA PRO A 45 5.91 5.87 11.55
C PRO A 45 4.71 6.81 11.73
N ASP A 46 4.41 7.20 12.98
CA ASP A 46 3.38 8.19 13.31
C ASP A 46 3.80 9.62 12.91
N SER A 47 5.11 9.86 12.80
CA SER A 47 5.67 11.14 12.36
C SER A 47 5.59 11.36 10.84
N VAL A 48 5.29 10.31 10.05
CA VAL A 48 5.14 10.39 8.58
C VAL A 48 3.65 10.25 8.21
N PRO A 49 2.98 11.33 7.78
CA PRO A 49 1.56 11.28 7.42
C PRO A 49 1.31 10.25 6.32
N GLY A 50 0.42 9.29 6.60
CA GLY A 50 0.01 8.28 5.62
C GLY A 50 0.87 7.02 5.58
N LEU A 51 2.05 7.00 6.23
CA LEU A 51 2.95 5.85 6.22
C LEU A 51 2.31 4.61 6.85
N VAL A 52 1.72 4.75 8.04
CA VAL A 52 1.02 3.64 8.73
C VAL A 52 -0.13 3.10 7.89
N GLN A 53 -0.87 3.97 7.20
CA GLN A 53 -2.03 3.57 6.39
C GLN A 53 -1.60 2.71 5.19
N LEU A 54 -0.50 3.08 4.54
CA LEU A 54 0.05 2.30 3.41
C LEU A 54 0.80 1.05 3.87
N TRP A 55 1.41 1.09 5.06
CA TRP A 55 2.04 -0.06 5.66
C TRP A 55 1.03 -1.17 5.94
N ILE A 56 -0.09 -0.84 6.58
CA ILE A 56 -1.18 -1.79 6.85
C ILE A 56 -1.80 -2.31 5.53
N ALA A 57 -1.87 -1.46 4.50
CA ALA A 57 -2.43 -1.80 3.21
C ALA A 57 -1.45 -2.51 2.25
N MET A 58 -0.18 -2.72 2.62
CA MET A 58 0.83 -3.35 1.76
C MET A 58 0.40 -4.69 1.14
N PRO A 59 -0.34 -5.57 1.82
CA PRO A 59 -0.81 -6.82 1.20
C PRO A 59 -1.60 -6.58 -0.09
N LEU A 60 -2.34 -5.47 -0.19
CA LEU A 60 -3.12 -5.15 -1.40
C LEU A 60 -2.23 -4.80 -2.59
N GLY A 61 -1.06 -4.17 -2.36
CA GLY A 61 -0.11 -3.84 -3.42
C GLY A 61 0.93 -4.94 -3.69
N ARG A 62 0.84 -6.07 -2.99
CA ARG A 62 1.74 -7.22 -3.10
C ARG A 62 1.01 -8.53 -3.39
N ALA A 63 -0.31 -8.50 -3.54
CA ALA A 63 -1.15 -9.69 -3.73
C ALA A 63 -0.83 -10.44 -5.04
N THR A 64 -0.14 -9.81 -5.98
CA THR A 64 0.26 -10.36 -7.28
C THR A 64 1.28 -11.52 -7.24
N ASP A 65 1.68 -12.03 -6.05
CA ASP A 65 2.69 -13.09 -5.89
C ASP A 65 2.12 -14.43 -5.34
N ASP A 66 0.80 -14.54 -5.10
CA ASP A 66 0.16 -15.78 -4.64
C ASP A 66 -0.41 -16.58 -5.85
N ASP A 67 0.47 -17.20 -6.65
CA ASP A 67 0.14 -18.25 -7.64
C ASP A 67 0.67 -19.62 -7.20
#